data_AF-A0A9I9CD30-F1
#
_entry.id   AF-A0A9I9CD30-F1
#
_cell.length_a   1.000
_cell.length_b   1.000
_cell.length_c   1.000
_cell.angle_alpha   90.00
_cell.angle_beta   90.00
_cell.angle_gamma   90.00
#
_symmetry.space_group_name_H-M   'P 1'
#
loop_
_entity.id
_entity.type
_entity.pdbx_description
1 polymer ?
#
loop_
_entity_poly.entity_id
_entity_poly.type
_entity_poly.pdbx_seq_one_letter_code
_entity_poly.pdbx_strand_id
1 'polypeptide(L)' 'ETPQAHIFKADLPGINKEEVKVEVEEGRVLQISGERSKEQEEKNDKWHRVERSSGKFMRRFRLPENAKVEE' A
#
# COMPACT_ATOMS: atom_id res chain seq x y z
N GLU A 1 10.06 11.93 -9.55
CA GLU A 1 9.38 13.20 -9.82
C GLU A 1 9.50 13.52 -11.31
N THR A 2 8.51 14.21 -11.87
CA THR A 2 8.48 14.68 -13.26
C THR A 2 8.19 16.18 -13.26
N PRO A 3 8.39 16.90 -14.39
CA PRO A 3 8.07 18.32 -14.43
C PRO A 3 6.60 18.65 -14.12
N GLN A 4 5.67 17.69 -14.26
CA GLN A 4 4.24 17.90 -14.04
C GLN A 4 3.73 17.32 -12.71
N ALA A 5 4.36 16.27 -12.17
CA ALA A 5 3.82 15.53 -11.03
C ALA A 5 4.87 14.70 -10.25
N HIS A 6 4.53 14.40 -9.00
CA HIS A 6 5.21 13.36 -8.21
C HIS A 6 4.55 12.00 -8.48
N ILE A 7 5.36 11.00 -8.84
CA ILE A 7 4.89 9.64 -9.14
C ILE A 7 5.41 8.70 -8.06
N PHE A 8 4.50 8.02 -7.37
CA PHE A 8 4.80 6.99 -6.39
C PHE A 8 4.49 5.62 -7.02
N LYS A 9 5.38 4.65 -6.78
CA LYS A 9 5.19 3.24 -7.18
C LYS A 9 5.39 2.37 -5.94
N ALA A 10 4.55 1.36 -5.78
CA ALA A 10 4.63 0.41 -4.68
C ALA A 10 4.36 -1.00 -5.20
N ASP A 11 5.19 -1.95 -4.77
CA ASP A 11 4.99 -3.36 -5.08
C ASP A 11 4.03 -3.97 -4.06
N LEU A 12 2.81 -4.26 -4.51
CA LEU A 12 1.74 -4.84 -3.70
C LEU A 12 1.27 -6.19 -4.29
N PRO A 13 2.15 -7.21 -4.43
CA PRO A 13 1.76 -8.48 -5.04
C PRO A 13 0.72 -9.23 -4.20
N GLY A 14 -0.26 -9.84 -4.87
CA GLY A 14 -1.29 -10.65 -4.20
C GLY A 14 -2.27 -9.85 -3.33
N ILE A 15 -2.47 -8.57 -3.64
CA ILE A 15 -3.45 -7.70 -2.97
C ILE A 15 -4.43 -7.19 -4.02
N ASN A 16 -5.72 -7.27 -3.73
CA ASN A 16 -6.75 -6.76 -4.63
C ASN A 16 -6.83 -5.24 -4.56
N LYS A 17 -7.33 -4.58 -5.62
CA LYS A 17 -7.39 -3.12 -5.66
C LYS A 17 -8.26 -2.55 -4.53
N GLU A 18 -9.32 -3.27 -4.18
CA GLU A 18 -10.29 -2.91 -3.15
C GLU A 18 -9.70 -2.98 -1.73
N GLU A 19 -8.61 -3.73 -1.56
CA GLU A 19 -7.88 -3.87 -0.29
C GLU A 19 -6.81 -2.79 -0.10
N VAL A 20 -6.60 -1.92 -1.10
CA VAL A 20 -5.65 -0.81 -1.03
C VAL A 20 -6.42 0.50 -0.88
N LYS A 21 -6.15 1.21 0.20
CA LYS A 21 -6.67 2.54 0.47
C LYS A 21 -5.60 3.59 0.17
N VAL A 22 -5.96 4.57 -0.66
CA VAL A 22 -5.13 5.73 -0.97
C VAL A 22 -5.91 6.98 -0.58
N GLU A 23 -5.38 7.76 0.33
CA GLU A 23 -6.04 8.95 0.87
C GLU A 23 -5.02 10.07 1.12
N VAL A 24 -5.47 11.32 1.10
CA VAL A 24 -4.67 12.45 1.57
C VAL A 24 -5.26 12.91 2.90
N GLU A 25 -4.47 12.76 3.95
CA GLU A 25 -4.82 13.20 5.30
C GLU A 25 -4.54 14.70 5.48
N GLU A 26 -5.02 15.27 6.59
CA GLU A 26 -4.70 16.62 7.03
C GLU A 26 -3.19 16.88 7.02
N GLY A 27 -2.80 18.10 6.63
CA GLY A 27 -1.39 18.47 6.50
C GLY A 27 -0.70 17.92 5.24
N ARG A 28 -1.47 17.61 4.18
CA ARG A 28 -0.98 17.18 2.85
C ARG A 28 -0.16 15.90 2.93
N VAL A 29 -0.66 14.90 3.66
CA VAL A 29 0.02 13.61 3.81
C VAL A 29 -0.67 12.56 2.96
N LEU A 30 -0.01 12.11 1.89
CA LEU A 30 -0.46 10.95 1.11
C LEU A 30 -0.23 9.69 1.95
N GLN A 31 -1.31 9.00 2.28
CA GLN A 31 -1.31 7.70 2.93
C GLN A 31 -1.69 6.61 1.94
N ILE A 32 -0.86 5.57 1.87
CA ILE A 32 -1.12 4.32 1.15
C ILE A 32 -1.16 3.21 2.20
N SER A 33 -2.31 2.59 2.38
CA SER A 33 -2.52 1.56 3.38
C SER A 33 -3.32 0.38 2.82
N GLY A 34 -3.26 -0.75 3.53
CA GLY A 34 -3.98 -1.96 3.18
C GLY A 34 -3.53 -3.13 4.04
N GLU A 35 -4.00 -4.33 3.70
CA GLU A 35 -3.66 -5.55 4.41
C GLU A 35 -3.35 -6.67 3.41
N ARG A 36 -2.20 -7.32 3.55
CA ARG A 36 -1.92 -8.55 2.83
C ARG A 36 -2.49 -9.71 3.63
N SER A 37 -3.57 -10.30 3.15
CA SER A 37 -4.16 -11.51 3.71
C SER A 37 -3.13 -12.64 3.74
N LYS A 38 -3.13 -13.41 4.82
CA LYS A 38 -2.38 -14.67 4.87
C LYS A 38 -3.11 -15.69 3.99
N GLU A 39 -2.36 -16.48 3.22
CA GLU A 39 -2.95 -17.58 2.45
C GLU A 39 -3.71 -18.53 3.40
N GLN A 40 -4.90 -18.96 3.00
CA GLN A 40 -5.67 -19.95 3.75
C GLN A 40 -4.92 -21.28 3.72
N GLU A 41 -4.66 -21.82 4.90
CA GLU A 41 -4.01 -23.13 5.07
C GLU A 41 -5.11 -24.19 5.23
N GLU A 42 -5.09 -25.23 4.39
CA GLU A 42 -5.91 -26.41 4.59
C GLU A 42 -5.28 -27.33 5.64
N LYS A 43 -6.10 -28.13 6.33
CA LYS A 43 -5.63 -29.00 7.44
C LYS A 43 -4.52 -29.99 7.06
N ASN A 44 -4.32 -30.25 5.77
CA ASN A 44 -3.33 -31.19 5.26
C ASN A 44 -2.12 -30.51 4.59
N ASP A 45 -2.02 -29.19 4.66
CA ASP A 45 -0.91 -28.46 4.04
C ASP A 45 0.38 -28.64 4.84
N LYS A 46 1.47 -28.98 4.13
CA LYS A 46 2.81 -29.06 4.71
C LYS A 46 3.70 -27.95 4.15
N TRP A 47 3.97 -26.96 4.99
CA TRP A 47 4.86 -25.86 4.66
C TRP A 47 6.32 -26.24 4.92
N HIS A 48 7.14 -26.18 3.86
CA HIS A 48 8.59 -26.36 4.00
C HIS A 48 9.31 -25.05 4.34
N ARG A 49 8.77 -23.92 3.88
CA ARG A 49 9.34 -22.58 4.05
C ARG A 49 8.26 -21.51 3.87
N VAL A 50 8.27 -20.49 4.71
CA VAL A 50 7.45 -19.27 4.56
C VAL A 50 8.37 -18.06 4.69
N GLU A 51 8.49 -17.27 3.63
CA GLU A 51 9.32 -16.05 3.60
C GLU A 51 8.49 -14.78 3.36
N ARG A 52 7.30 -14.93 2.75
CA ARG A 52 6.39 -13.81 2.49
C ARG A 52 5.72 -13.39 3.79
N SER A 53 5.80 -12.10 4.11
CA SER A 53 5.06 -11.50 5.22
C SER A 53 3.60 -11.27 4.86
N SER A 54 2.69 -11.59 5.77
CA SER A 54 1.29 -11.16 5.76
C SER A 54 1.06 -10.04 6.78
N GLY A 55 -0.06 -9.32 6.64
CA GLY A 55 -0.52 -8.33 7.60
C GLY A 55 -0.67 -6.92 7.02
N LYS A 56 -0.98 -5.98 7.92
CA LYS A 56 -1.27 -4.59 7.57
C LYS A 56 -0.02 -3.83 7.17
N PHE A 57 -0.16 -2.97 6.15
CA PHE A 57 0.87 -2.03 5.75
C PHE A 57 0.32 -0.60 5.74
N MET A 58 1.21 0.35 6.01
CA MET A 58 0.94 1.78 5.93
C MET A 58 2.22 2.49 5.52
N ARG A 59 2.12 3.34 4.51
CA ARG A 59 3.19 4.24 4.08
C ARG A 59 2.62 5.65 3.96
N ARG A 60 3.35 6.63 4.52
CA ARG A 60 2.95 8.04 4.55
C ARG A 60 4.03 8.89 3.91
N PHE A 61 3.61 9.79 3.02
CA PHE A 61 4.48 10.73 2.33
C PHE A 61 3.93 12.13 2.50
N ARG A 62 4.76 13.06 3.00
CA ARG A 62 4.39 14.48 3.01
C ARG A 62 4.52 15.02 1.59
N LEU A 63 3.44 15.56 1.07
CA LEU A 63 3.42 16.19 -0.25
C LEU A 63 3.96 17.63 -0.15
N PRO A 64 4.64 18.12 -1.20
CA PRO A 64 5.05 19.52 -1.28
C PRO A 64 3.87 20.48 -1.23
N GLU A 65 4.13 21.74 -0.88
CA GLU A 65 3.08 22.73 -0.69
C GLU A 65 2.29 23.08 -1.96
N ASN A 66 2.93 22.94 -3.11
CA ASN A 66 2.36 23.19 -4.43
C ASN A 66 1.69 21.94 -5.04
N ALA A 67 1.61 20.82 -4.31
CA ALA A 67 0.90 19.64 -4.78
C ALA A 67 -0.61 19.91 -4.81
N LYS A 68 -1.25 19.51 -5.92
CA LYS A 68 -2.71 19.56 -6.06
C LYS A 68 -3.30 18.36 -5.31
N VAL A 69 -4.01 18.63 -4.22
CA VAL A 69 -4.59 17.62 -3.33
C VAL A 69 -6.08 17.38 -3.62
N GLU A 70 -6.74 18.36 -4.23
CA GLU A 70 -8.15 18.34 -4.61
C GLU A 70 -8.24 18.62 -6.13
N GLU A 71 -9.22 18.01 -6.80
CA GLU A 71 -9.68 18.47 -8.12
C GLU A 71 -10.84 19.45 -7.95
#